data_AF-A0A5K1GTD6-F1
#
_entry.id   AF-A0A5K1GTD6-F1
#
_cell.length_a   1.000
_cell.length_b   1.000
_cell.length_c   1.000
_cell.angle_alpha   90.00
_cell.angle_beta   90.00
_cell.angle_gamma   90.00
#
_symmetry.space_group_name_H-M   'P 1'
#
loop_
_entity.id
_entity.type
_entity.pdbx_description
1 polymer ?
#
loop_
_entity_poly.entity_id
_entity_poly.type
_entity_poly.pdbx_seq_one_letter_code
_entity_poly.pdbx_strand_id
1 'polypeptide(L)' 'HFLLTNLLLSKMIETAELSSKEGRIVNVSSSIHGWFDGDRICYEQLLCGKK' A
#
# COMPACT_ATOMS: atom_id res chain seq x y z
N HIS A 1 -4.43 -4.23 1.80
CA HIS A 1 -3.12 -4.25 2.49
C HIS A 1 -3.08 -5.00 3.82
N PHE A 2 -4.21 -5.47 4.37
CA PHE A 2 -4.24 -6.15 5.69
C PHE A 2 -3.31 -7.38 5.79
N LEU A 3 -3.31 -8.23 4.76
CA LEU A 3 -2.47 -9.44 4.74
C LEU A 3 -0.97 -9.13 4.74
N LEU A 4 -0.54 -8.16 3.93
CA LEU A 4 0.87 -7.78 3.82
C LEU A 4 1.44 -7.30 5.15
N THR A 5 0.68 -6.48 5.89
CA THR A 5 1.11 -6.00 7.21
C THR A 5 1.30 -7.15 8.20
N ASN A 6 0.38 -8.13 8.22
CA ASN A 6 0.48 -9.30 9.10
C ASN A 6 1.73 -10.16 8.80
N LEU A 7 2.10 -10.31 7.53
CA LEU A 7 3.30 -11.07 7.15
C LEU A 7 4.60 -10.34 7.54
N LEU A 8 4.62 -9.01 7.50
CA LEU A 8 5.81 -8.21 7.81
C LEU A 8 6.03 -7.99 9.32
N LEU A 9 4.99 -8.14 10.14
CA LEU A 9 5.03 -7.91 11.58
C LEU A 9 6.08 -8.78 12.29
N SER A 10 6.10 -10.09 12.01
CA SER A 10 7.07 -11.01 12.60
C SER A 10 8.51 -10.63 12.25
N LYS A 11 8.75 -10.19 11.01
CA LYS A 11 10.09 -9.78 10.58
C LYS A 11 10.52 -8.47 11.24
N MET A 12 9.60 -7.55 11.45
CA MET A 12 9.88 -6.28 12.11
C MET A 12 10.36 -6.49 13.55
N ILE A 13 9.73 -7.42 14.29
CA ILE A 13 10.14 -7.79 15.67
C ILE A 13 11.56 -8.35 15.67
N GLU A 14 11.83 -9.37 14.85
CA GLU A 14 13.15 -10.02 14.74
C GLU A 14 14.26 -9.00 14.43
N THR A 15 14.00 -8.08 13.49
CA THR A 15 15.00 -7.07 13.11
C THR A 15 15.22 -6.01 14.18
N ALA A 16 14.20 -5.69 14.98
CA ALA A 16 14.33 -4.72 16.07
C ALA A 16 15.22 -5.28 17.18
N GLU A 17 15.06 -6.57 17.51
CA GLU A 17 15.91 -7.29 18.47
C GLU A 17 17.37 -7.36 18.00
N LEU A 18 17.60 -7.75 16.74
CA LEU A 18 18.96 -7.92 16.19
C LEU A 18 19.71 -6.60 15.97
N SER A 19 19.01 -5.56 15.52
CA SER A 19 19.64 -4.29 15.14
C SER A 19 19.61 -3.21 16.23
N SER A 20 18.87 -3.48 17.32
CA SER A 20 18.51 -2.50 18.36
C SER A 20 17.93 -1.20 17.80
N LYS A 21 17.25 -1.27 16.64
CA LYS A 21 16.60 -0.14 15.97
C LYS A 21 15.15 -0.46 15.72
N GLU A 22 14.27 0.43 16.14
CA GLU A 22 12.84 0.30 15.88
C GLU A 22 12.52 0.72 14.43
N GLY A 23 11.70 -0.09 13.76
CA GLY A 23 11.17 0.19 12.43
C GLY A 23 9.70 0.59 12.46
N ARG A 24 9.20 1.11 11.34
CA ARG A 24 7.78 1.37 11.12
C ARG A 24 7.36 0.84 9.76
N ILE A 25 6.25 0.11 9.72
CA ILE A 25 5.59 -0.25 8.47
C ILE A 25 4.76 0.94 8.00
N VAL A 26 5.12 1.52 6.85
CA VAL A 26 4.34 2.56 6.18
C VAL A 26 3.57 1.93 5.03
N ASN A 27 2.27 1.78 5.22
CA ASN A 27 1.39 1.30 4.17
C ASN A 27 0.98 2.47 3.27
N VAL A 28 1.51 2.51 2.06
CA VAL A 28 1.14 3.51 1.05
C VAL A 28 0.01 2.95 0.20
N SER A 29 -1.15 3.59 0.26
CA SER A 29 -2.25 3.34 -0.66
C SER A 29 -2.48 4.56 -1.54
N SER A 30 -2.97 4.32 -2.75
CA SER A 30 -3.52 5.35 -3.63
C SER A 30 -5.04 5.20 -3.67
N SER A 31 -5.78 6.29 -3.80
CA SER A 31 -7.23 6.27 -4.09
C SER A 31 -7.55 5.44 -5.33
N ILE A 32 -6.59 5.33 -6.26
CA ILE A 32 -6.69 4.57 -7.52
C ILE A 32 -6.59 3.05 -7.28
N HIS A 33 -5.99 2.60 -6.18
CA HIS A 33 -5.85 1.17 -5.89
C HIS A 33 -7.22 0.50 -5.61
N GLY A 34 -8.18 1.25 -5.09
CA GLY A 34 -9.57 0.79 -4.92
C GLY A 34 -10.43 0.92 -6.18
N TRP A 35 -9.98 1.68 -7.19
CA TRP A 35 -10.73 1.89 -8.43
C TRP A 35 -10.57 0.72 -9.41
N PHE A 36 -9.57 -0.14 -9.21
CA PHE A 36 -9.30 -1.26 -10.11
C PHE A 36 -10.12 -2.53 -9.84
N ASP A 37 -10.89 -2.57 -8.75
CA ASP A 37 -11.64 -3.77 -8.32
C ASP A 37 -13.07 -3.84 -8.90
N GLY A 38 -13.38 -3.09 -9.95
CA GLY A 38 -14.69 -3.22 -10.61
C GLY A 38 -14.94 -2.31 -11.82
N ASP A 39 -14.46 -1.06 -11.80
CA ASP A 39 -14.63 -0.14 -12.92
C ASP A 39 -13.28 0.24 -13.50
N ARG A 40 -13.01 -0.20 -14.74
CA ARG A 40 -11.88 0.32 -15.53
C ARG A 40 -12.12 1.80 -15.77
N ILE A 41 -11.72 2.63 -14.83
CA ILE A 41 -11.64 4.05 -15.05
C ILE A 41 -10.44 4.22 -15.97
N CYS A 42 -10.74 4.45 -17.25
CA CYS A 42 -9.76 4.88 -18.24
C CYS A 42 -9.15 6.17 -17.70
N TYR A 43 -8.00 6.03 -17.06
CA TYR A 43 -7.18 7.13 -16.52
C TYR A 43 -6.98 8.25 -17.56
N GLU A 44 -6.95 7.88 -18.85
CA GLU A 44 -6.93 8.81 -19.98
C GLU A 44 -8.12 9.78 -20.01
N GLN A 45 -9.33 9.35 -19.64
CA GLN A 45 -10.52 10.20 -19.64
C GLN A 45 -10.55 11.20 -18.47
N LEU A 46 -10.03 10.79 -17.31
CA LEU A 46 -9.95 11.64 -16.12
C LEU A 46 -8.89 12.75 -16.29
N LEU A 47 -7.76 12.42 -16.93
CA LEU A 47 -6.70 13.39 -17.23
C LEU A 47 -7.03 14.29 -18.43
N CYS A 48 -7.77 13.79 -19.42
CA CYS A 48 -8.08 14.54 -20.63
C CYS A 48 -9.29 15.48 -20.46
N GLY A 49 -10.01 15.44 -19.32
CA GLY A 49 -11.08 16.39 -19.00
C GLY A 49 -12.06 16.55 -20.16
N LYS A 50 -12.70 15.47 -20.62
CA LYS A 50 -13.74 15.61 -21.63
C LYS A 50 -15.02 16.15 -20.95
N LYS A 51 -15.46 17.29 -21.49
CA LYS A 51 -16.74 17.98 -21.21
C LYS A 51 -17.93 17.03 -21.16
#